data_AF-A0A940E6M9-F1
#
_entry.id   AF-A0A940E6M9-F1
#
_cell.length_a   1.000
_cell.length_b   1.000
_cell.length_c   1.000
_cell.angle_alpha   90.00
_cell.angle_beta   90.00
_cell.angle_gamma   90.00
#
_symmetry.space_group_name_H-M   'P 1'
#
loop_
_entity.id
_entity.type
_entity.pdbx_description
1 polymer ?
#
loop_
_entity_poly.entity_id
_entity_poly.type
_entity_poly.pdbx_seq_one_letter_code
_entity_poly.pdbx_strand_id
1 'polypeptide(L)'
;MDGAGESLAQSEEMVARIVAHLAPYGVQRTTFGSTELGYESGNESRLLFIDAVNWLQNEGVVFSSEKIKFMNGTAEGEVYALRFVLTSKGYQLLGSRFNGDLTLGQAITKVNASGKGYANLGDLVGGILGGFTKSIGSG
;
A
#
# COMPACT_ATOMS: atom_id res chain seq x y z
N MET A 1 11.97 -20.36 11.70
CA MET A 1 11.33 -19.67 10.57
C MET A 1 11.51 -18.19 10.84
N ASP A 2 12.28 -17.51 10.00
CA ASP A 2 12.76 -16.16 10.28
C ASP A 2 11.63 -15.15 10.18
N GLY A 3 11.24 -14.54 11.30
CA GLY A 3 10.15 -13.56 11.38
C GLY A 3 10.34 -12.31 10.49
N ALA A 4 11.53 -12.13 9.90
CA ALA A 4 11.80 -11.07 8.93
C ALA A 4 11.09 -11.27 7.57
N GLY A 5 10.85 -12.52 7.15
CA GLY A 5 10.14 -12.79 5.89
C GLY A 5 8.64 -12.49 5.99
N GLU A 6 8.06 -12.72 7.17
CA GLU A 6 6.64 -12.49 7.45
C GLU A 6 6.32 -10.99 7.56
N SER A 7 7.17 -10.20 8.22
CA SER A 7 6.99 -8.74 8.33
C SER A 7 7.12 -8.01 6.99
N LEU A 8 8.00 -8.49 6.10
CA LEU A 8 8.12 -7.96 4.75
C LEU A 8 6.84 -8.20 3.93
N ALA A 9 6.33 -9.43 3.93
CA ALA A 9 5.12 -9.78 3.18
C ALA A 9 3.88 -8.98 3.64
N GLN A 10 3.73 -8.76 4.95
CA GLN A 10 2.66 -7.94 5.51
C GLN A 10 2.76 -6.48 5.05
N SER A 11 3.98 -5.93 5.00
CA SER A 11 4.23 -4.56 4.53
C SER A 11 3.90 -4.41 3.05
N GLU A 12 4.29 -5.38 2.23
CA GLU A 12 3.97 -5.42 0.80
C GLU A 12 2.47 -5.48 0.54
N GLU A 13 1.76 -6.30 1.30
CA GLU A 13 0.31 -6.39 1.21
C GLU A 13 -0.37 -5.08 1.60
N MET A 14 0.05 -4.45 2.71
CA MET A 14 -0.51 -3.17 3.15
C MET A 14 -0.32 -2.09 2.08
N VAL A 15 0.89 -1.97 1.53
CA VAL A 15 1.19 -1.03 0.43
C VAL A 15 0.33 -1.33 -0.80
N ALA A 16 0.19 -2.60 -1.19
CA ALA A 16 -0.64 -2.99 -2.32
C ALA A 16 -2.09 -2.52 -2.11
N ARG A 17 -2.65 -2.79 -0.93
CA ARG A 17 -4.04 -2.44 -0.59
C ARG A 17 -4.26 -0.93 -0.56
N ILE A 18 -3.34 -0.15 0.00
CA ILE A 18 -3.39 1.32 -0.02
C ILE A 18 -3.46 1.84 -1.47
N VAL A 19 -2.53 1.37 -2.31
CA VAL A 19 -2.44 1.84 -3.70
C VAL A 19 -3.66 1.37 -4.52
N ALA A 20 -4.11 0.12 -4.32
CA ALA A 20 -5.33 -0.40 -4.93
C ALA A 20 -6.57 0.41 -4.54
N HIS A 21 -6.65 0.81 -3.27
CA HIS A 21 -7.75 1.60 -2.74
C HIS A 21 -7.76 2.99 -3.37
N LEU A 22 -6.61 3.64 -3.54
CA LEU A 22 -6.53 5.00 -4.08
C LEU A 22 -6.68 5.08 -5.61
N ALA A 23 -6.24 4.06 -6.36
CA ALA A 23 -6.18 4.11 -7.82
C ALA A 23 -7.50 4.43 -8.54
N PRO A 24 -8.66 3.88 -8.13
CA PRO A 24 -9.94 4.19 -8.78
C PRO A 24 -10.39 5.64 -8.62
N TYR A 25 -9.90 6.35 -7.60
CA TYR A 25 -10.33 7.72 -7.28
C TYR A 25 -9.62 8.79 -8.11
N GLY A 26 -8.60 8.44 -8.91
CA GLY A 26 -7.92 9.44 -9.73
C GLY A 26 -7.20 10.48 -8.85
N VAL A 27 -7.55 11.75 -9.06
CA VAL A 27 -7.06 12.89 -8.27
C VAL A 27 -8.02 13.30 -7.15
N GLN A 28 -9.10 12.55 -6.94
CA GLN A 28 -10.07 12.81 -5.88
C GLN A 28 -9.46 12.44 -4.53
N ARG A 29 -9.52 13.38 -3.57
CA ARG A 29 -9.04 13.18 -2.20
C ARG A 29 -9.87 12.13 -1.48
N THR A 30 -9.20 11.12 -0.94
CA THR A 30 -9.83 10.01 -0.22
C THR A 30 -9.35 9.94 1.23
N THR A 31 -10.24 9.58 2.13
CA THR A 31 -9.94 9.34 3.55
C THR A 31 -10.27 7.90 3.88
N PHE A 32 -9.33 7.20 4.52
CA PHE A 32 -9.45 5.78 4.85
C PHE A 32 -8.50 5.40 5.99
N GLY A 33 -8.81 4.32 6.70
CA GLY A 33 -7.98 3.66 7.70
C GLY A 33 -7.65 2.22 7.29
N SER A 34 -7.07 1.46 8.21
CA SER A 34 -6.70 0.05 7.96
C SER A 34 -7.91 -0.87 7.79
N THR A 35 -9.04 -0.53 8.41
CA THR A 35 -10.28 -1.33 8.34
C THR A 35 -10.93 -1.27 6.96
N GLU A 36 -10.92 -0.12 6.28
CA GLU A 36 -11.37 0.00 4.89
C GLU A 36 -10.47 -0.76 3.90
N LEU A 37 -9.26 -1.15 4.33
CA LEU A 37 -8.35 -2.01 3.57
C LEU A 37 -8.53 -3.51 3.89
N GLY A 38 -9.43 -3.84 4.82
CA GLY A 38 -9.76 -5.21 5.21
C GLY A 38 -8.92 -5.78 6.36
N TYR A 39 -8.24 -4.93 7.14
CA TYR A 39 -7.55 -5.36 8.36
C TYR A 39 -8.48 -5.24 9.58
N GLU A 40 -8.29 -6.13 10.55
CA GLU A 40 -8.94 -5.99 11.85
C GLU A 40 -8.37 -4.78 12.60
N SER A 41 -9.22 -4.10 13.37
CA SER A 41 -8.80 -3.02 14.26
C SER A 41 -7.87 -3.60 15.34
N GLY A 42 -6.70 -3.00 15.52
CA GLY A 42 -5.73 -3.44 16.51
C GLY A 42 -4.42 -2.67 16.41
N ASN A 43 -3.57 -2.80 17.43
CA ASN A 43 -2.32 -2.05 17.49
C ASN A 43 -1.35 -2.38 16.35
N GLU A 44 -1.24 -3.65 15.97
CA GLU A 44 -0.32 -4.10 14.92
C GLU A 44 -0.73 -3.58 13.53
N SER A 45 -1.99 -3.75 13.15
CA SER A 45 -2.51 -3.25 11.87
C SER A 45 -2.43 -1.73 11.79
N ARG A 46 -2.66 -1.04 12.91
CA ARG A 46 -2.53 0.40 13.04
C ARG A 46 -1.10 0.89 12.82
N LEU A 47 -0.11 0.27 13.46
CA LEU A 47 1.30 0.64 13.29
C LEU A 47 1.77 0.36 11.87
N LEU A 48 1.44 -0.81 11.32
CA LEU A 48 1.78 -1.18 9.94
C LEU A 48 1.17 -0.20 8.92
N PHE A 49 -0.07 0.22 9.13
CA PHE A 49 -0.73 1.22 8.29
C PHE A 49 -0.02 2.57 8.33
N ILE A 50 0.32 3.07 9.54
CA ILE A 50 1.07 4.33 9.70
C ILE A 50 2.39 4.27 8.96
N ASP A 51 3.15 3.19 9.13
CA ASP A 51 4.48 3.04 8.52
C ASP A 51 4.38 2.96 7.00
N ALA A 52 3.42 2.20 6.46
CA ALA A 52 3.20 2.08 5.02
C ALA A 52 2.79 3.41 4.38
N VAL A 53 1.89 4.18 5.02
CA VAL A 53 1.46 5.49 4.53
C VAL A 53 2.63 6.49 4.54
N ASN A 54 3.38 6.54 5.64
CA ASN A 54 4.55 7.42 5.76
C ASN A 54 5.62 7.08 4.71
N TRP A 55 5.88 5.78 4.49
CA TRP A 55 6.83 5.34 3.48
C TRP A 55 6.39 5.75 2.06
N LEU A 56 5.12 5.52 1.71
CA LEU A 56 4.58 5.93 0.40
C LEU A 56 4.61 7.45 0.18
N GLN A 57 4.40 8.24 1.24
CA GLN A 57 4.53 9.70 1.17
C GLN A 57 5.98 10.13 0.94
N ASN A 58 6.93 9.52 1.66
CA ASN A 58 8.35 9.82 1.54
C ASN A 58 8.89 9.44 0.16
N GLU A 59 8.40 8.34 -0.41
CA GLU A 59 8.67 7.96 -1.79
C GLU A 59 7.95 8.84 -2.83
N GLY A 60 7.08 9.76 -2.40
CA GLY A 60 6.30 10.62 -3.29
C GLY A 60 5.29 9.87 -4.15
N VAL A 61 4.91 8.65 -3.76
CA VAL A 61 3.90 7.81 -4.44
C VAL A 61 2.49 8.33 -4.16
N VAL A 62 2.25 8.75 -2.92
CA VAL A 62 1.01 9.38 -2.50
C VAL A 62 1.26 10.80 -2.02
N PHE A 63 0.27 11.65 -2.18
CA PHE A 63 0.24 13.00 -1.63
C PHE A 63 -0.95 13.14 -0.71
N SER A 64 -0.78 13.93 0.36
CA SER A 64 -1.89 14.42 1.17
C SER A 64 -1.67 15.88 1.55
N SER A 65 -2.78 16.63 1.62
CA SER A 65 -2.81 17.97 2.18
C SER A 65 -2.91 17.99 3.71
N GLU A 66 -3.09 16.84 4.36
CA GLU A 66 -3.23 16.71 5.82
C GLU A 66 -2.34 15.59 6.37
N LYS A 67 -1.93 15.72 7.63
CA LYS A 67 -1.25 14.65 8.35
C LYS A 67 -2.24 13.53 8.72
N ILE A 68 -1.72 12.32 8.90
CA ILE A 68 -2.44 11.21 9.54
C ILE A 68 -3.01 11.69 10.88
N LYS A 69 -4.27 11.34 11.18
CA LYS A 69 -4.93 11.69 12.46
C LYS A 69 -5.45 10.46 13.18
N PHE A 70 -5.32 10.49 14.50
CA PHE A 70 -6.08 9.63 15.40
C PHE A 70 -7.50 10.17 15.49
N MET A 71 -8.50 9.34 15.18
CA MET A 71 -9.90 9.72 15.34
C MET A 71 -10.43 9.15 16.66
N ASN A 72 -10.85 10.05 17.56
CA ASN A 72 -11.52 9.64 18.80
C ASN A 72 -12.96 9.23 18.50
N GLY A 73 -13.40 8.08 19.01
CA GLY A 73 -14.80 7.61 18.91
C GLY A 73 -15.02 6.30 18.16
N THR A 74 -13.97 5.72 17.56
CA THR A 74 -13.98 4.33 17.08
C THR A 74 -13.35 3.41 18.13
N ALA A 75 -13.74 2.14 18.15
CA ALA A 75 -13.21 1.16 19.10
C ALA A 75 -11.68 1.07 18.93
N GLU A 76 -10.94 1.42 19.99
CA GLU A 76 -9.48 1.49 19.99
C GLU A 76 -8.84 2.42 18.92
N GLY A 77 -8.98 3.75 19.11
CA GLY A 77 -8.00 4.73 18.61
C GLY A 77 -7.54 4.55 17.17
N GLU A 78 -8.50 4.39 16.24
CA GLU A 78 -8.19 4.15 14.84
C GLU A 78 -7.50 5.36 14.20
N VAL A 79 -6.72 5.05 13.18
CA VAL A 79 -5.84 6.00 12.51
C VAL A 79 -6.27 6.11 11.05
N TYR A 80 -6.47 7.35 10.62
CA TYR A 80 -6.94 7.65 9.28
C TYR A 80 -5.90 8.44 8.49
N ALA A 81 -5.65 7.96 7.27
CA ALA A 81 -5.01 8.72 6.21
C ALA A 81 -6.05 9.68 5.65
N LEU A 82 -5.87 10.99 5.88
CA LEU A 82 -6.84 12.01 5.48
C LEU A 82 -6.48 12.62 4.14
N ARG A 83 -7.43 12.71 3.20
CA ARG A 83 -7.29 13.43 1.92
C ARG A 83 -6.10 12.99 1.05
N PHE A 84 -5.82 11.71 1.03
CA PHE A 84 -4.77 11.13 0.21
C PHE A 84 -5.19 10.98 -1.24
N VAL A 85 -4.22 11.10 -2.14
CA VAL A 85 -4.32 10.83 -3.58
C VAL A 85 -3.04 10.16 -4.06
N LEU A 86 -3.10 9.39 -5.15
CA LEU A 86 -1.88 8.99 -5.86
C LEU A 86 -1.29 10.20 -6.60
N THR A 87 0.04 10.29 -6.62
CA THR A 87 0.76 11.27 -7.43
C THR A 87 0.91 10.77 -8.87
N SER A 88 1.45 11.62 -9.75
CA SER A 88 1.89 11.19 -11.09
C SER A 88 2.88 10.01 -11.02
N LYS A 89 3.81 10.04 -10.06
CA LYS A 89 4.75 8.96 -9.78
C LYS A 89 3.99 7.67 -9.38
N GLY A 90 3.00 7.78 -8.49
CA GLY A 90 2.16 6.65 -8.10
C GLY A 90 1.39 6.02 -9.26
N TYR A 91 0.83 6.83 -10.16
CA TYR A 91 0.18 6.32 -11.38
C TYR A 91 1.16 5.72 -12.37
N GLN A 92 2.35 6.30 -12.55
CA GLN A 92 3.39 5.73 -13.40
C GLN A 92 3.81 4.34 -12.90
N LEU A 93 3.91 4.16 -11.58
CA LEU A 93 4.25 2.90 -10.96
C LEU A 93 3.20 1.82 -11.22
N LEU A 94 1.90 2.15 -11.19
CA LEU A 94 0.84 1.21 -11.57
C LEU A 94 0.98 0.68 -13.01
N GLY A 95 1.52 1.50 -13.91
CA GLY A 95 1.79 1.14 -15.30
C GLY A 95 3.14 0.46 -15.53
N SER A 96 4.04 0.43 -14.55
CA SER A 96 5.37 -0.13 -14.73
C SER A 96 5.34 -1.65 -14.81
N ARG A 97 6.21 -2.23 -15.66
CA ARG A 97 6.39 -3.68 -15.74
C ARG A 97 6.99 -4.18 -14.45
N PHE A 98 6.39 -5.22 -13.91
CA PHE A 98 6.72 -5.77 -12.60
C PHE A 98 7.29 -7.18 -12.70
N ASN A 99 6.66 -8.05 -13.51
CA ASN A 99 7.21 -9.36 -13.86
C ASN A 99 6.79 -9.74 -15.29
N GLY A 100 7.76 -9.74 -16.22
CA GLY A 100 7.48 -9.91 -17.65
C GLY A 100 6.52 -8.83 -18.16
N ASP A 101 5.37 -9.27 -18.67
CA ASP A 101 4.31 -8.38 -19.17
C ASP A 101 3.28 -7.95 -18.10
N LEU A 102 3.38 -8.48 -16.87
CA LEU A 102 2.50 -8.09 -15.77
C LEU A 102 2.89 -6.70 -15.25
N THR A 103 1.95 -5.75 -15.23
CA THR A 103 2.19 -4.45 -14.58
C THR A 103 2.01 -4.55 -13.07
N LEU A 104 2.62 -3.63 -12.34
CA LEU A 104 2.45 -3.54 -10.89
C LEU A 104 0.98 -3.32 -10.51
N GLY A 105 0.25 -2.50 -11.26
CA GLY A 105 -1.18 -2.29 -11.05
C GLY A 105 -1.99 -3.57 -11.23
N GLN A 106 -1.69 -4.38 -12.25
CA GLN A 106 -2.34 -5.69 -12.44
C GLN A 106 -2.01 -6.67 -11.30
N ALA A 107 -0.77 -6.67 -10.81
CA ALA A 107 -0.37 -7.48 -9.66
C ALA A 107 -1.14 -7.08 -8.39
N ILE A 108 -1.25 -5.77 -8.14
CA ILE A 108 -2.00 -5.20 -7.02
C ILE A 108 -3.49 -5.57 -7.09
N THR A 109 -4.13 -5.46 -8.26
CA THR A 109 -5.53 -5.85 -8.43
C THR A 109 -5.77 -7.33 -8.11
N LYS A 110 -4.87 -8.23 -8.55
CA LYS A 110 -4.97 -9.67 -8.27
C LYS A 110 -4.87 -9.98 -6.77
N VAL A 111 -4.02 -9.28 -6.04
CA VAL A 111 -3.90 -9.46 -4.58
C VAL A 111 -5.11 -8.93 -3.85
N ASN A 112 -5.58 -7.73 -4.21
CA ASN A 112 -6.78 -7.17 -3.59
C ASN A 112 -8.02 -8.05 -3.83
N ALA A 113 -8.12 -8.70 -5.00
CA ALA A 113 -9.23 -9.60 -5.32
C ALA A 113 -9.16 -10.98 -4.64
N SER A 114 -7.96 -11.46 -4.27
CA SER A 114 -7.78 -12.82 -3.74
C SER A 114 -7.80 -12.89 -2.21
N GLY A 115 -7.65 -11.76 -1.51
CA GLY A 115 -7.73 -11.69 -0.04
C GLY A 115 -6.70 -12.54 0.72
N LYS A 116 -5.72 -13.12 0.01
CA LYS A 116 -4.66 -13.96 0.56
C LYS A 116 -3.32 -13.29 0.27
N GLY A 117 -2.59 -12.94 1.33
CA GLY A 117 -1.27 -12.34 1.25
C GLY A 117 -0.29 -13.12 0.39
N TYR A 118 0.79 -12.44 -0.02
CA TYR A 118 1.79 -12.82 -1.02
C TYR A 118 2.48 -14.18 -0.86
N ALA A 119 2.23 -14.93 0.23
CA ALA A 119 2.89 -16.19 0.54
C ALA A 119 2.79 -17.29 -0.55
N ASN A 120 1.83 -17.18 -1.49
CA ASN A 120 1.68 -18.11 -2.62
C ASN A 120 2.16 -17.57 -3.98
N LEU A 121 2.67 -16.34 -4.06
CA LEU A 121 3.30 -15.77 -5.27
C LEU A 121 4.82 -15.90 -5.17
N GLY A 122 5.30 -17.14 -4.98
CA GLY A 122 6.72 -17.49 -4.83
C GLY A 122 7.63 -17.13 -6.04
N ASP A 123 7.08 -16.62 -7.14
CA ASP A 123 7.80 -16.26 -8.38
C ASP A 123 8.10 -14.75 -8.51
N LEU A 124 7.79 -13.95 -7.49
CA LEU A 124 7.95 -12.50 -7.52
C LEU A 124 9.34 -12.07 -7.02
N VAL A 125 10.39 -12.43 -7.76
CA VAL A 125 11.78 -12.08 -7.41
C VAL A 125 11.96 -10.55 -7.37
N GLY A 126 11.80 -9.96 -6.18
CA GLY A 126 11.98 -8.53 -5.90
C GLY A 126 10.87 -7.86 -5.10
N GLY A 127 9.71 -8.49 -4.92
CA GLY A 127 8.65 -7.95 -4.06
C GLY A 127 8.03 -6.63 -4.54
N ILE A 128 6.92 -6.20 -3.95
CA ILE A 128 6.30 -4.91 -4.30
C ILE A 128 7.25 -3.77 -3.97
N LEU A 129 7.84 -3.77 -2.78
CA LEU A 129 8.71 -2.69 -2.31
C LEU A 129 9.96 -2.56 -3.21
N GLY A 130 10.56 -3.68 -3.62
CA GLY A 130 11.66 -3.66 -4.58
C GLY A 130 11.22 -3.28 -6.00
N GLY A 131 9.98 -3.57 -6.40
CA GLY A 131 9.39 -3.08 -7.64
C GLY A 131 9.21 -1.56 -7.67
N PHE A 132 8.78 -0.97 -6.54
CA PHE A 132 8.75 0.47 -6.34
C PHE A 132 10.15 1.08 -6.49
N THR A 133 11.17 0.52 -5.84
CA THR A 133 12.55 1.03 -5.93
C THR A 133 13.17 0.89 -7.33
N LYS A 134 13.01 -0.26 -8.00
CA LYS A 134 13.55 -0.48 -9.37
C LYS A 134 12.94 0.47 -10.40
N SER A 135 11.64 0.73 -10.28
CA SER A 135 10.93 1.63 -11.20
C SER A 135 11.40 3.09 -11.07
N ILE A 136 11.93 3.47 -9.91
CA ILE A 136 12.47 4.82 -9.66
C ILE A 136 13.89 4.97 -10.22
N GLY A 137 14.73 3.93 -10.10
CA GLY A 137 16.12 3.98 -10.57
C GLY A 137 16.31 3.82 -12.09
N SER A 138 15.24 3.52 -12.83
CA SER A 138 15.27 3.30 -14.29
C SER A 138 14.78 4.52 -15.09
N GLY A 139 14.50 5.63 -14.41
CA GLY A 139 14.04 6.90 -15.01
C GLY A 139 15.14 7.94 -15.13
#